data_AF-A0A379DVG2-F1
#
_entry.id   AF-A0A379DVG2-F1
#
_cell.length_a   1.000
_cell.length_b   1.000
_cell.length_c   1.000
_cell.angle_alpha   90.00
_cell.angle_beta   90.00
_cell.angle_gamma   90.00
#
_symmetry.space_group_name_H-M   'P 1'
#
loop_
_entity.id
_entity.type
_entity.pdbx_description
1 polymer ?
#
loop_
_entity_poly.entity_id
_entity_poly.type
_entity_poly.pdbx_seq_one_letter_code
_entity_poly.pdbx_strand_id
1 'polypeptide(L)'
;MKIKIKTQSGYASTLENKIFRMANQNELQTWSVMKTSENEDVLVHSEQWRHEGLVKLASNGNEMSCHILCWQNHTKSCNDIIPYLTGRFTEILLKYFEDEIDSFEIID
;
A
#
# COMPACT_ATOMS: atom_id res chain seq x y z
N MET A 1 -6.08 3.68 10.18
CA MET A 1 -6.36 3.86 8.74
C MET A 1 -6.11 2.60 7.91
N LYS A 2 -7.11 2.26 7.11
CA LYS A 2 -7.16 1.14 6.17
C LYS A 2 -7.84 1.62 4.89
N ILE A 3 -7.33 1.19 3.73
CA ILE A 3 -8.04 1.33 2.45
C ILE A 3 -8.60 -0.05 2.11
N LYS A 4 -9.90 -0.12 1.82
CA LYS A 4 -10.52 -1.29 1.21
C LYS A 4 -10.69 -1.03 -0.28
N ILE A 5 -10.31 -1.99 -1.09
CA ILE A 5 -10.40 -1.94 -2.54
C ILE A 5 -11.25 -3.13 -2.99
N LYS A 6 -12.24 -2.87 -3.83
CA LYS A 6 -12.98 -3.91 -4.55
C LYS A 6 -12.47 -3.96 -5.98
N THR A 7 -12.32 -5.19 -6.45
CA THR A 7 -11.91 -5.53 -7.80
C THR A 7 -12.95 -6.45 -8.42
N GLN A 8 -12.83 -6.69 -9.72
CA GLN A 8 -13.59 -7.75 -10.37
C GLN A 8 -13.39 -9.08 -9.64
N SER A 9 -14.41 -9.94 -9.69
CA SER A 9 -14.42 -11.20 -8.93
C SER A 9 -13.15 -12.04 -9.17
N GLY A 10 -12.36 -12.25 -8.12
CA GLY A 10 -11.14 -13.05 -8.15
C GLY A 10 -9.85 -12.30 -8.55
N TYR A 11 -9.90 -10.97 -8.76
CA TYR A 11 -8.76 -10.19 -9.25
C TYR A 11 -7.98 -9.45 -8.15
N ALA A 12 -8.40 -9.52 -6.88
CA ALA A 12 -7.73 -8.79 -5.80
C ALA A 12 -6.27 -9.24 -5.62
N SER A 13 -6.00 -10.54 -5.72
CA SER A 13 -4.64 -11.08 -5.65
C SER A 13 -3.81 -10.75 -6.90
N THR A 14 -4.44 -10.63 -8.06
CA THR A 14 -3.79 -10.15 -9.28
C THR A 14 -3.35 -8.70 -9.14
N LEU A 15 -4.21 -7.84 -8.58
CA LEU A 15 -3.89 -6.45 -8.30
C LEU A 15 -2.74 -6.34 -7.27
N GLU A 16 -2.82 -7.08 -6.16
CA GLU A 16 -1.76 -7.13 -5.15
C GLU A 16 -0.40 -7.51 -5.77
N ASN A 17 -0.36 -8.60 -6.55
CA ASN A 17 0.84 -9.05 -7.22
C ASN A 17 1.36 -8.02 -8.24
N LYS A 18 0.45 -7.35 -8.97
CA LYS A 18 0.82 -6.29 -9.93
C LYS A 18 1.47 -5.12 -9.21
N ILE A 19 0.93 -4.67 -8.08
CA ILE A 19 1.50 -3.58 -7.29
C ILE A 19 2.92 -3.93 -6.82
N PHE A 20 3.12 -5.09 -6.19
CA PHE A 20 4.45 -5.51 -5.74
C PHE A 20 5.44 -5.69 -6.90
N ARG A 21 4.98 -6.24 -8.03
CA ARG A 21 5.82 -6.39 -9.22
C ARG A 21 6.28 -5.03 -9.75
N MET A 22 5.37 -4.07 -9.92
CA MET A 22 5.70 -2.72 -10.39
C MET A 22 6.60 -1.97 -9.42
N ALA A 23 6.39 -2.13 -8.10
CA ALA A 23 7.29 -1.58 -7.09
C ALA A 23 8.71 -2.15 -7.21
N ASN A 24 8.85 -3.46 -7.38
CA ASN A 24 10.16 -4.12 -7.58
C ASN A 24 10.84 -3.73 -8.89
N GLN A 25 10.06 -3.40 -9.93
CA GLN A 25 10.55 -2.94 -11.22
C GLN A 25 10.83 -1.43 -11.26
N ASN A 26 10.71 -0.72 -10.12
CA ASN A 26 10.83 0.74 -9.99
C ASN A 26 9.83 1.54 -10.86
N GLU A 27 8.72 0.92 -11.28
CA GLU A 27 7.68 1.57 -12.10
C GLU A 27 6.79 2.50 -11.25
N LEU A 28 6.72 2.25 -9.94
CA LEU A 28 6.03 3.11 -8.97
C LEU A 28 6.91 4.24 -8.41
N GLN A 29 8.12 4.42 -8.96
CA GLN A 29 9.09 5.50 -8.69
C GLN A 29 9.44 5.68 -7.21
N THR A 30 8.56 6.33 -6.45
CA THR A 30 8.77 6.68 -5.04
C THR A 30 8.35 5.57 -4.08
N TRP A 31 8.06 4.36 -4.58
CA TRP A 31 7.67 3.22 -3.77
C TRP A 31 8.60 2.04 -4.01
N SER A 32 8.96 1.35 -2.93
CA SER A 32 9.81 0.16 -2.99
C SER A 32 9.27 -0.93 -2.08
N VAL A 33 9.60 -2.18 -2.43
CA VAL A 33 9.32 -3.33 -1.58
C VAL A 33 10.40 -3.46 -0.52
N MET A 34 9.98 -3.72 0.71
CA MET A 34 10.85 -4.05 1.84
C MET A 34 10.35 -5.32 2.49
N LYS A 35 11.28 -6.19 2.92
CA LYS A 35 10.94 -7.35 3.73
C LYS A 35 10.99 -7.02 5.21
N THR A 36 9.94 -7.42 5.93
CA THR A 36 9.92 -7.37 7.39
C THR A 36 10.84 -8.44 7.98
N SER A 37 11.12 -8.38 9.28
CA SER A 37 11.82 -9.44 10.01
C SER A 37 11.08 -10.78 9.99
N GLU A 38 9.78 -10.77 9.70
CA GLU A 38 8.93 -11.95 9.58
C GLU A 38 8.85 -12.46 8.13
N ASN A 39 9.70 -11.94 7.23
CA ASN A 39 9.74 -12.28 5.80
C ASN A 39 8.42 -11.96 5.05
N GLU A 40 7.69 -10.95 5.51
CA GLU A 40 6.55 -10.38 4.78
C GLU A 40 7.00 -9.23 3.88
N ASP A 41 6.47 -9.17 2.66
CA ASP A 41 6.70 -8.04 1.76
C ASP A 41 5.74 -6.89 2.12
N VAL A 42 6.30 -5.68 2.29
CA VAL A 42 5.55 -4.45 2.51
C VAL A 42 6.01 -3.38 1.54
N LEU A 43 5.16 -2.38 1.31
CA LEU A 43 5.50 -1.20 0.52
C LEU A 43 5.93 -0.07 1.44
N VAL A 44 7.01 0.60 1.08
CA VAL A 44 7.51 1.81 1.76
C VAL A 44 7.71 2.92 0.74
N HIS A 45 7.49 4.15 1.17
CA HIS A 45 7.80 5.31 0.34
C HIS A 45 9.32 5.59 0.40
N SER A 46 9.98 5.55 -0.75
CA SER A 46 11.45 5.51 -0.88
C SER A 46 12.14 6.78 -0.43
N GLU A 47 11.48 7.93 -0.56
CA GLU A 47 12.07 9.25 -0.29
C GLU A 47 11.63 9.85 1.05
N GLN A 48 10.50 9.41 1.59
CA GLN A 48 9.85 10.04 2.74
C GLN A 48 9.27 8.94 3.62
N TRP A 49 9.48 9.04 4.94
CA TRP A 49 8.92 8.13 5.94
C TRP A 49 9.26 6.65 5.75
N ARG A 50 10.29 6.31 4.96
CA ARG A 50 10.71 4.93 4.69
C ARG A 50 10.93 4.11 5.97
N HIS A 51 11.45 4.75 7.02
CA HIS A 51 11.77 4.13 8.30
C HIS A 51 10.70 4.36 9.36
N GLU A 52 9.62 5.04 9.00
CA GLU A 52 8.57 5.43 9.92
C GLU A 52 7.21 4.83 9.55
N GLY A 53 6.86 4.76 8.26
CA GLY A 53 5.58 4.25 7.75
C GLY A 53 5.72 3.13 6.73
N LEU A 54 4.68 2.31 6.62
CA LEU A 54 4.58 1.21 5.66
C LEU A 54 3.13 1.00 5.21
N VAL A 55 2.97 0.34 4.06
CA VAL A 55 1.69 -0.17 3.57
C VAL A 55 1.77 -1.69 3.44
N LYS A 56 0.93 -2.39 4.18
CA LYS A 56 0.76 -3.86 4.09
C LYS A 56 -0.48 -4.17 3.25
N LEU A 57 -0.33 -5.04 2.27
CA LEU A 57 -1.42 -5.49 1.41
C LEU A 57 -1.89 -6.89 1.85
N ALA A 58 -3.18 -7.15 1.67
CA ALA A 58 -3.74 -8.50 1.79
C ALA A 58 -5.01 -8.60 0.94
N SER A 59 -5.04 -9.56 0.03
CA SER A 59 -6.19 -9.88 -0.80
C SER A 59 -7.00 -11.08 -0.30
N ASN A 60 -8.31 -11.03 -0.50
CA ASN A 60 -9.23 -12.13 -0.26
C ASN A 60 -10.41 -12.06 -1.23
N GLY A 61 -10.51 -13.03 -2.15
CA GLY A 61 -11.56 -13.07 -3.16
C GLY A 61 -11.51 -11.86 -4.09
N ASN A 62 -12.51 -10.99 -4.01
CA ASN A 62 -12.63 -9.76 -4.82
C ASN A 62 -12.23 -8.49 -4.04
N GLU A 63 -11.81 -8.62 -2.79
CA GLU A 63 -11.42 -7.49 -1.94
C GLU A 63 -9.92 -7.52 -1.65
N MET A 64 -9.29 -6.34 -1.70
CA MET A 64 -7.94 -6.11 -1.20
C MET A 64 -7.99 -5.09 -0.06
N SER A 65 -7.26 -5.38 1.00
CA SER A 65 -7.06 -4.48 2.12
C SER A 65 -5.64 -3.92 2.11
N CYS A 66 -5.53 -2.61 2.26
CA CYS A 66 -4.27 -1.91 2.41
C CYS A 66 -4.22 -1.30 3.80
N HIS A 67 -3.31 -1.77 4.63
CA HIS A 67 -3.12 -1.33 6.00
C HIS A 67 -1.95 -0.33 6.04
N ILE A 68 -2.25 0.92 6.39
CA ILE A 68 -1.25 2.00 6.51
C ILE A 68 -0.85 2.05 7.96
N LEU A 69 0.41 1.70 8.23
CA LEU A 69 0.94 1.46 9.56
C LEU A 69 2.24 2.24 9.75
N CYS A 70 2.68 2.32 11.00
CA CYS A 70 4.01 2.80 11.33
C CYS A 70 4.86 1.69 11.94
N TRP A 71 6.17 1.77 11.76
CA TRP A 71 7.12 0.85 12.39
C TRP A 71 7.17 1.07 13.90
N GLN A 72 7.18 0.01 14.71
CA GLN A 72 7.17 0.15 16.18
C GLN A 72 8.30 1.03 16.75
N ASN A 73 9.44 1.12 16.07
CA ASN A 73 10.64 1.82 16.53
C ASN A 73 10.81 3.23 15.93
N HIS A 74 9.76 3.86 15.41
CA HIS A 74 9.86 5.20 14.82
C HIS A 74 9.93 6.31 15.89
N THR A 75 10.47 7.47 15.53
CA THR A 75 10.60 8.63 16.43
C THR A 75 9.53 9.71 16.23
N LYS A 76 8.73 9.62 15.16
CA LYS A 76 7.71 10.61 14.78
C LYS A 76 6.31 10.20 15.23
N SER A 77 5.35 11.12 15.22
CA SER A 77 3.95 10.77 15.49
C SER A 77 3.33 10.03 14.30
N CYS A 78 2.73 8.86 14.53
CA CYS A 78 1.91 8.18 13.52
C CYS A 78 0.77 9.04 13.00
N ASN A 79 0.23 9.92 13.84
CA ASN A 79 -0.91 10.76 13.50
C ASN A 79 -0.55 11.75 12.38
N ASP A 80 0.73 12.10 12.25
CA ASP A 80 1.19 12.94 11.15
C ASP A 80 1.48 12.10 9.90
N ILE A 81 2.05 10.90 10.07
CA ILE A 81 2.55 10.09 8.95
C ILE A 81 1.44 9.37 8.20
N ILE A 82 0.51 8.74 8.93
CA ILE A 82 -0.51 7.87 8.33
C ILE A 82 -1.36 8.64 7.31
N PRO A 83 -1.89 9.84 7.59
CA PRO A 83 -2.68 10.59 6.61
C PRO A 83 -1.89 10.95 5.34
N TYR A 84 -0.64 11.37 5.47
CA TYR A 84 0.22 11.67 4.30
C TYR A 84 0.49 10.42 3.47
N LEU A 85 0.83 9.30 4.12
CA LEU A 85 1.14 8.05 3.43
C LEU A 85 -0.10 7.47 2.75
N THR A 86 -1.28 7.59 3.38
CA THR A 86 -2.57 7.25 2.75
C THR A 86 -2.77 8.06 1.48
N GLY A 87 -2.62 9.40 1.53
CA GLY A 87 -2.77 10.25 0.35
C GLY A 87 -1.82 9.85 -0.79
N ARG A 88 -0.54 9.66 -0.48
CA ARG A 88 0.47 9.22 -1.47
C ARG A 88 0.17 7.86 -2.06
N PHE A 89 -0.32 6.92 -1.26
CA PHE A 89 -0.64 5.59 -1.75
C PHE A 89 -1.91 5.62 -2.61
N THR A 90 -2.93 6.40 -2.23
CA THR A 90 -4.11 6.64 -3.05
C THR A 90 -3.76 7.27 -4.40
N GLU A 91 -2.82 8.21 -4.46
CA GLU A 91 -2.31 8.75 -5.73
C GLU A 91 -1.75 7.65 -6.64
N ILE A 92 -1.00 6.68 -6.08
CA ILE A 92 -0.50 5.54 -6.85
C ILE A 92 -1.63 4.64 -7.34
N LEU A 93 -2.58 4.32 -6.46
CA LEU A 93 -3.75 3.50 -6.83
C LEU A 93 -4.51 4.10 -8.01
N LEU A 94 -4.80 5.39 -7.96
CA LEU A 94 -5.52 6.08 -9.02
C LEU A 94 -4.68 6.26 -10.29
N LYS A 95 -3.39 6.57 -10.17
CA LYS A 95 -2.55 6.83 -11.34
C LYS A 95 -2.22 5.58 -12.16
N TYR A 96 -2.03 4.44 -11.49
CA TYR A 96 -1.50 3.22 -12.12
C TYR A 96 -2.50 2.06 -12.14
N PHE A 97 -3.59 2.14 -11.36
CA PHE A 97 -4.49 1.02 -11.15
C PHE A 97 -5.99 1.38 -11.21
N GLU A 98 -6.35 2.55 -11.72
CA GLU A 98 -7.75 3.00 -11.82
C GLU A 98 -8.63 1.98 -12.56
N ASP A 99 -8.15 1.44 -13.69
CA ASP A 99 -8.89 0.48 -14.51
C ASP A 99 -9.08 -0.90 -13.84
N GLU A 100 -8.33 -1.20 -12.78
CA GLU A 100 -8.42 -2.46 -12.03
C GLU A 100 -9.23 -2.35 -10.73
N ILE A 101 -9.71 -1.15 -10.39
CA ILE A 101 -10.41 -0.85 -9.13
C ILE A 101 -11.88 -0.53 -9.43
N ASP A 102 -12.79 -1.39 -8.98
CA ASP A 102 -14.23 -1.14 -9.09
C ASP A 102 -14.68 -0.05 -8.09
N SER A 103 -14.11 -0.08 -6.89
CA SER A 103 -14.32 0.95 -5.87
C SER A 103 -13.24 0.88 -4.79
N PHE A 104 -13.03 1.97 -4.07
CA PHE A 104 -12.25 1.94 -2.84
C PHE A 104 -12.87 2.83 -1.75
N GLU A 105 -12.60 2.48 -0.51
CA GLU A 105 -13.08 3.16 0.69
C GLU A 105 -11.91 3.37 1.65
N ILE A 106 -11.78 4.58 2.19
CA ILE A 106 -10.83 4.90 3.27
C ILE A 106 -11.58 4.78 4.59
N ILE A 107 -11.07 3.93 5.47
CA ILE A 107 -11.62 3.66 6.81
C ILE A 107 -10.57 4.07 7.83
N ASP A 108 -10.94 4.92 8.79
CA ASP A 108 -10.02 5.36 9.85
C ASP A 108 -9.85 4.29 10.93
#